data_AF-A0A7Z7FEF3-F1
#
_entry.id   AF-A0A7Z7FEF3-F1
#
_cell.length_a   1.000
_cell.length_b   1.000
_cell.length_c   1.000
_cell.angle_alpha   90.00
_cell.angle_beta   90.00
_cell.angle_gamma   90.00
#
_symmetry.space_group_name_H-M   'P 1'
#
loop_
_entity.id
_entity.type
_entity.pdbx_description
1 polymer ?
#
loop_
_entity_poly.entity_id
_entity_poly.type
_entity_poly.pdbx_seq_one_letter_code
_entity_poly.pdbx_strand_id
1 'polypeptide(L)' 'MNDVPEDRPSAVDRFFLKMMQPENLGRILRWAWYISLIMLALGYILIFSTISDYINF' A
#
# COMPACT_ATOMS: atom_id res chain seq x y z
N MET A 1 -36.89 -28.63 -12.58
CA MET A 1 -36.02 -28.04 -11.55
C MET A 1 -35.18 -26.97 -12.25
N ASN A 2 -35.33 -25.69 -11.90
CA ASN A 2 -34.42 -24.64 -12.37
C ASN A 2 -33.21 -24.66 -11.44
N ASP A 3 -32.18 -25.42 -11.80
CA ASP A 3 -30.89 -25.40 -11.13
C ASP A 3 -30.15 -24.12 -11.55
N VAL A 4 -30.55 -22.99 -10.95
CA VAL A 4 -29.73 -21.77 -11.02
C VAL A 4 -28.47 -22.09 -10.21
N PRO A 5 -27.27 -22.17 -10.83
CA PRO A 5 -26.07 -22.38 -10.05
C PRO A 5 -25.98 -21.22 -9.05
N GLU A 6 -25.91 -21.54 -7.76
CA GLU A 6 -25.61 -20.55 -6.72
C GLU A 6 -24.35 -19.82 -7.15
N ASP A 7 -24.51 -18.57 -7.60
CA ASP A 7 -23.43 -17.67 -7.99
C ASP A 7 -22.70 -17.25 -6.71
N ARG A 8 -21.94 -18.20 -6.15
CA ARG A 8 -21.19 -17.99 -4.92
C ARG A 8 -20.07 -17.02 -5.27
N PRO A 9 -19.97 -15.88 -4.56
CA PRO A 9 -18.97 -14.87 -4.86
C PRO A 9 -17.58 -15.49 -4.80
N SER A 10 -16.78 -15.20 -5.83
CA SER A 10 -15.41 -15.68 -5.96
C SER A 10 -14.61 -15.34 -4.70
N ALA A 11 -13.59 -16.15 -4.40
CA ALA A 11 -12.67 -15.85 -3.30
C ALA A 11 -12.07 -14.43 -3.44
N VAL A 12 -11.92 -13.96 -4.69
CA VAL A 12 -11.45 -12.62 -5.04
C VAL A 12 -12.46 -11.55 -4.66
N ASP A 13 -13.75 -11.72 -4.98
CA ASP A 13 -14.80 -10.76 -4.60
C ASP A 13 -14.92 -10.60 -3.09
N ARG A 14 -14.82 -11.73 -2.36
CA ARG A 14 -14.79 -11.71 -0.89
C ARG A 14 -13.57 -10.98 -0.34
N PHE A 15 -12.42 -11.10 -1.00
CA PHE A 15 -11.20 -10.40 -0.61
C PHE A 15 -11.32 -8.88 -0.83
N PHE A 16 -11.85 -8.44 -1.97
CA PHE A 16 -12.10 -7.02 -2.24
C PHE A 16 -13.15 -6.44 -1.29
N LEU A 17 -14.26 -7.14 -1.05
CA LEU A 17 -15.28 -6.73 -0.07
C LEU A 17 -14.69 -6.57 1.33
N LYS A 18 -13.79 -7.48 1.75
CA LYS A 18 -13.10 -7.38 3.04
C LYS A 18 -12.12 -6.21 3.07
N MET A 19 -11.35 -5.97 2.00
CA MET A 19 -10.40 -4.86 1.93
C MET A 19 -11.08 -3.49 1.95
N MET A 20 -12.22 -3.34 1.27
CA MET A 20 -12.95 -2.08 1.21
C MET A 20 -13.69 -1.74 2.51
N GLN A 21 -13.65 -2.61 3.53
CA GLN A 21 -14.16 -2.26 4.84
C GLN A 21 -13.40 -1.05 5.41
N PRO A 22 -14.10 -0.05 5.98
CA PRO A 22 -13.51 1.22 6.40
C PRO A 22 -12.35 1.04 7.40
N GLU A 23 -12.44 0.01 8.25
CA GLU A 23 -11.39 -0.35 9.21
C GLU A 23 -10.09 -0.80 8.53
N ASN A 24 -10.21 -1.59 7.46
CA ASN A 24 -9.06 -2.09 6.70
C ASN A 24 -8.46 -0.99 5.84
N LEU A 25 -9.29 -0.14 5.24
CA LEU A 25 -8.84 1.05 4.52
C LEU A 25 -8.06 2.01 5.43
N GLY A 26 -8.52 2.26 6.66
CA GLY A 26 -7.78 3.09 7.62
C GLY A 26 -6.45 2.49 8.08
N ARG A 27 -6.33 1.15 8.09
CA ARG A 27 -5.04 0.47 8.32
C ARG A 27 -4.12 0.62 7.11
N ILE A 28 -4.62 0.38 5.90
CA ILE A 28 -3.85 0.54 4.66
C ILE A 28 -3.34 1.98 4.53
N LEU A 29 -4.19 2.97 4.82
CA LEU A 29 -3.80 4.37 4.79
C LEU A 29 -2.70 4.68 5.81
N ARG A 30 -2.80 4.20 7.05
CA ARG A 30 -1.72 4.34 8.04
C ARG A 30 -0.40 3.76 7.57
N TRP A 31 -0.41 2.57 6.98
CA TRP A 31 0.78 1.97 6.38
C TRP A 31 1.33 2.80 5.21
N ALA A 32 0.46 3.32 4.35
CA ALA A 32 0.86 4.19 3.26
C ALA A 32 1.59 5.45 3.77
N TRP A 33 1.13 6.04 4.88
CA TRP A 33 1.82 7.15 5.53
C TRP A 33 3.22 6.78 6.01
N TYR A 34 3.39 5.63 6.70
CA TYR A 34 4.72 5.19 7.15
C TYR A 34 5.68 4.93 5.97
N ILE A 35 5.19 4.28 4.91
CA ILE A 35 5.98 4.00 3.71
C ILE A 35 6.40 5.30 3.01
N SER A 36 5.47 6.25 2.88
CA SER A 36 5.75 7.58 2.30
C SER A 36 6.84 8.30 3.09
N LEU A 37 6.77 8.29 4.42
CA LEU A 37 7.77 8.92 5.28
C LEU A 37 9.16 8.26 5.12
N ILE A 38 9.21 6.92 5.06
CA ILE A 38 10.45 6.19 4.82
C ILE A 38 11.05 6.55 3.46
N MET A 39 10.22 6.60 2.42
CA MET A 39 10.66 6.92 1.07
C MET A 39 11.20 8.35 0.97
N LEU A 40 10.57 9.31 1.65
CA LEU A 40 11.06 10.68 1.78
C LEU A 40 12.45 10.71 2.45
N ALA A 41 12.61 10.02 3.57
CA ALA A 41 13.88 9.97 4.30
C ALA A 41 14.99 9.34 3.45
N LEU A 42 14.70 8.23 2.77
CA LEU A 42 15.66 7.57 1.87
C LEU A 42 16.03 8.46 0.68
N GLY A 43 15.06 9.14 0.07
CA GLY A 43 15.30 10.10 -1.00
C GLY A 43 16.20 11.26 -0.54
N TYR A 44 15.95 11.79 0.66
CA TYR A 44 16.79 12.81 1.26
C TYR A 44 18.23 12.31 1.50
N ILE A 45 18.39 11.11 2.07
CA ILE A 45 19.71 10.51 2.30
C ILE A 45 20.48 10.33 1.00
N LEU A 46 19.83 9.85 -0.07
CA LEU A 46 20.45 9.71 -1.39
C LEU A 46 20.94 11.04 -1.94
N ILE A 47 20.09 12.07 -1.93
CA ILE A 47 20.46 13.42 -2.39
C ILE A 47 21.62 13.96 -1.55
N PHE A 48 21.53 13.86 -0.23
CA PHE A 48 22.56 14.33 0.69
C PHE A 48 23.90 13.63 0.45
N SER A 49 23.91 12.30 0.33
CA SER A 49 25.14 11.54 0.06
C SER A 49 25.79 11.95 -1.27
N THR A 50 24.99 12.11 -2.33
CA THR A 50 25.47 12.52 -3.65
C THR A 50 26.09 13.92 -3.61
N ILE A 51 25.46 14.85 -2.90
CA ILE A 51 25.96 16.22 -2.74
C ILE A 51 27.23 16.24 -1.88
N SER A 52 27.27 15.46 -0.79
CA SER A 52 28.45 15.35 0.07
C SER A 52 29.66 14.85 -0.71
N ASP A 53 29.47 13.80 -1.50
CA ASP A 53 30.51 13.25 -2.38
C ASP A 53 30.96 14.28 -3.42
N TYR A 54 30.02 15.00 -4.04
CA TYR A 54 30.33 16.03 -5.03
C TYR A 54 31.15 17.19 -4.44
N ILE A 55 30.88 17.57 -3.18
CA ILE A 55 31.53 18.70 -2.51
C ILE A 55 32.86 18.29 -1.84
N ASN A 56 33.24 17.00 -1.87
CA ASN A 56 34.40 16.45 -1.14
C ASN A 56 34.40 16.83 0.35
N PHE A 57 33.25 16.69 1.01
CA PHE A 57 33.19 16.75 2.46
C PHE A 57 33.62 15.41 3.08
#